data_AF-E1NSC4-F1
#
_entry.id   AF-E1NSC4-F1
#
_cell.length_a   1.000
_cell.length_b   1.000
_cell.length_c   1.000
_cell.angle_alpha   90.00
_cell.angle_beta   90.00
_cell.angle_gamma   90.00
#
_symmetry.space_group_name_H-M   'P 1'
#
loop_
_entity.id
_entity.type
_entity.pdbx_description
1 polymer ?
#
loop_
_entity_poly.entity_id
_entity_poly.type
_entity_poly.pdbx_seq_one_letter_code
_entity_poly.pdbx_strand_id
1 'polypeptide(L)'
;MDIVSMLSLIVSSTLVFSAPLMYSAIGGTFSEHGGIVNIGLEGIMTMGAFSSIVFNLSFYKQFGIWTPWLGALIGGIVGLIFSLLHACATINFHADHIISGTVLNLMAPAFSVFLVKAIYSKGQTENITENFGYFTFPVLGQIPIVGKIFFRNTSAAAWLAIVIAVISWEIMFKTRFGLRLRACGENPQAADTMGINVYLLRYDGVLLSGFLAGFGGAVFAQSISGNFSVSTIVGQGFMALAAMILVNGIL
;
A
#
# COMPACT_ATOMS: atom_id res chain seq x y z
N MET A 1 6.15 -0.97 -34.47
CA MET A 1 5.79 -1.81 -33.30
C MET A 1 4.53 -2.57 -33.66
N ASP A 2 4.50 -3.89 -33.49
CA ASP A 2 3.29 -4.68 -33.77
C ASP A 2 2.20 -4.39 -32.73
N ILE A 3 0.93 -4.52 -33.12
CA ILE A 3 -0.24 -4.27 -32.25
C ILE A 3 -0.15 -5.10 -30.95
N VAL A 4 0.29 -6.35 -31.04
CA VAL A 4 0.45 -7.24 -29.88
C VAL A 4 1.54 -6.72 -28.92
N SER A 5 2.64 -6.18 -29.45
CA SER A 5 3.71 -5.59 -28.64
C SER A 5 3.27 -4.28 -27.98
N MET A 6 2.47 -3.47 -28.69
CA MET A 6 1.88 -2.26 -28.13
C MET A 6 0.92 -2.59 -26.99
N LEU A 7 0.01 -3.55 -27.19
CA LEU A 7 -0.93 -3.99 -26.16
C LEU A 7 -0.22 -4.62 -24.95
N SER A 8 0.81 -5.43 -25.18
CA SER A 8 1.63 -6.02 -24.11
C SER A 8 2.30 -4.94 -23.25
N LEU A 9 2.86 -3.89 -23.88
CA LEU A 9 3.47 -2.77 -23.16
C LEU A 9 2.44 -1.99 -22.35
N ILE A 10 1.29 -1.64 -22.95
CA ILE A 10 0.21 -0.93 -22.25
C ILE A 10 -0.23 -1.73 -21.02
N VAL A 11 -0.54 -3.02 -21.20
CA VAL A 11 -1.00 -3.88 -20.10
C VAL A 11 0.05 -4.03 -19.01
N SER A 12 1.31 -4.29 -19.36
CA SER A 12 2.39 -4.43 -18.38
C SER A 12 2.61 -3.13 -17.59
N SER A 13 2.65 -1.98 -18.27
CA SER A 13 2.75 -0.67 -17.61
C SER A 13 1.55 -0.40 -16.71
N THR A 14 0.32 -0.66 -17.18
CA THR A 14 -0.88 -0.51 -16.35
C THR A 14 -0.77 -1.33 -15.06
N LEU A 15 -0.35 -2.60 -15.14
CA LEU A 15 -0.18 -3.47 -13.98
C LEU A 15 0.89 -2.94 -13.00
N VAL A 16 2.02 -2.45 -13.51
CA VAL A 16 3.10 -1.89 -12.68
C VAL A 16 2.63 -0.66 -11.90
N PHE A 17 1.94 0.26 -12.56
CA PHE A 17 1.49 1.51 -11.94
C PHE A 17 0.22 1.35 -11.08
N SER A 18 -0.67 0.41 -11.41
CA SER A 18 -1.88 0.17 -10.62
C SER A 18 -1.58 -0.56 -9.31
N ALA A 19 -0.56 -1.42 -9.28
CA ALA A 19 -0.29 -2.29 -8.13
C ALA A 19 -0.09 -1.53 -6.80
N PRO A 20 0.76 -0.49 -6.71
CA PRO A 20 0.87 0.33 -5.49
C PRO A 20 -0.46 0.91 -5.03
N LEU A 21 -1.27 1.41 -5.96
CA LEU A 21 -2.55 2.03 -5.68
C LEU A 21 -3.56 0.99 -5.18
N MET A 22 -3.54 -0.21 -5.75
CA MET A 22 -4.39 -1.33 -5.32
C MET A 22 -4.10 -1.70 -3.86
N TYR A 23 -2.83 -1.86 -3.48
CA TYR A 23 -2.49 -2.17 -2.08
C TYR A 23 -3.05 -1.12 -1.12
N SER A 24 -2.77 0.15 -1.38
CA SER A 24 -3.24 1.25 -0.54
C SER A 24 -4.76 1.38 -0.53
N ALA A 25 -5.43 1.21 -1.67
CA ALA A 25 -6.89 1.28 -1.77
C ALA A 25 -7.55 0.14 -0.99
N ILE A 26 -7.07 -1.10 -1.14
CA ILE A 26 -7.53 -2.26 -0.37
C ILE A 26 -7.32 -2.00 1.12
N GLY A 27 -6.16 -1.48 1.52
CA GLY A 27 -5.92 -1.05 2.90
C GLY A 27 -6.97 -0.05 3.40
N GLY A 28 -7.23 1.00 2.62
CA GLY A 28 -8.26 1.99 2.91
C GLY A 28 -9.64 1.38 3.12
N THR A 29 -10.02 0.35 2.34
CA THR A 29 -11.31 -0.32 2.53
C THR A 29 -11.45 -0.96 3.90
N PHE A 30 -10.40 -1.55 4.47
CA PHE A 30 -10.47 -2.15 5.80
C PHE A 30 -10.69 -1.10 6.90
N SER A 31 -9.98 0.03 6.84
CA SER A 31 -10.15 1.08 7.83
C SER A 31 -11.53 1.74 7.75
N GLU A 32 -11.99 2.03 6.54
CA GLU A 32 -13.29 2.69 6.33
C GLU A 32 -14.46 1.80 6.79
N HIS A 33 -14.44 0.51 6.44
CA HIS A 33 -15.46 -0.43 6.92
C HIS A 33 -15.42 -0.61 8.44
N GLY A 34 -14.29 -0.37 9.11
CA GLY A 34 -14.21 -0.31 10.57
C GLY A 34 -14.78 0.98 11.17
N GLY A 35 -15.10 1.98 10.35
CA GLY A 35 -15.61 3.28 10.77
C GLY A 35 -14.53 4.33 11.01
N ILE A 36 -13.27 4.08 10.61
CA ILE A 36 -12.17 5.05 10.71
C ILE A 36 -11.57 5.29 9.32
N VAL A 37 -11.79 6.48 8.76
CA VAL A 37 -11.29 6.81 7.42
C VAL A 37 -9.81 7.20 7.51
N ASN A 38 -8.93 6.38 6.94
CA ASN A 38 -7.50 6.67 6.95
C ASN A 38 -7.13 7.69 5.86
N ILE A 39 -7.22 8.98 6.17
CA ILE A 39 -6.82 10.06 5.25
C ILE A 39 -5.30 10.18 5.14
N GLY A 40 -4.57 9.59 6.10
CA GLY A 40 -3.10 9.59 6.18
C GLY A 40 -2.38 8.66 5.19
N LEU A 41 -3.09 8.05 4.23
CA LEU A 41 -2.52 7.06 3.30
C LEU A 41 -1.32 7.60 2.50
N GLU A 42 -1.33 8.87 2.10
CA GLU A 42 -0.22 9.51 1.38
C GLU A 42 1.07 9.52 2.22
N GLY A 43 0.98 9.94 3.48
CA GLY A 43 2.11 9.96 4.40
C GLY A 43 2.59 8.56 4.76
N ILE A 44 1.66 7.62 4.96
CA ILE A 44 1.98 6.22 5.24
C ILE A 44 2.71 5.58 4.04
N MET A 45 2.23 5.80 2.81
CA MET A 45 2.92 5.37 1.59
C MET A 45 4.32 6.00 1.51
N THR A 46 4.46 7.28 1.83
CA THR A 46 5.75 7.99 1.84
C THR A 46 6.75 7.33 2.78
N MET A 47 6.33 6.97 3.99
CA MET A 47 7.20 6.29 4.97
C MET A 47 7.52 4.85 4.57
N GLY A 48 6.57 4.15 3.96
CA GLY A 48 6.80 2.82 3.39
C GLY A 48 7.82 2.86 2.24
N ALA A 49 7.69 3.83 1.34
CA ALA A 49 8.64 4.11 0.27
C ALA A 49 10.04 4.37 0.83
N PHE A 50 10.17 5.34 1.75
CA PHE A 50 11.44 5.69 2.39
C PHE A 50 12.11 4.48 3.05
N SER A 51 11.41 3.79 3.95
CA SER A 51 11.98 2.68 4.72
C SER A 51 12.38 1.49 3.85
N SER A 52 11.62 1.21 2.80
CA SER A 52 11.95 0.14 1.85
C SER A 52 13.21 0.44 1.03
N ILE A 53 13.41 1.68 0.59
CA ILE A 53 14.60 2.11 -0.16
C ILE A 53 15.82 2.10 0.74
N VAL A 54 15.71 2.63 1.98
CA VAL A 54 16.79 2.59 2.97
C VAL A 54 17.19 1.14 3.26
N PHE A 55 16.22 0.24 3.44
CA PHE A 55 16.49 -1.18 3.61
C PHE A 55 17.21 -1.76 2.39
N ASN A 56 16.72 -1.48 1.19
CA ASN A 56 17.32 -2.00 -0.04
C ASN A 56 18.79 -1.57 -0.16
N LEU A 57 19.08 -0.27 -0.04
CA LEU A 57 20.45 0.26 -0.11
C LEU A 57 21.38 -0.32 0.96
N SER A 58 20.85 -0.66 2.13
CA SER A 58 21.64 -1.18 3.25
C SER A 58 21.89 -2.69 3.15
N PHE A 59 20.94 -3.45 2.59
CA PHE A 59 20.91 -4.91 2.69
C PHE A 59 20.92 -5.64 1.33
N TYR A 60 20.99 -4.94 0.19
CA TYR A 60 20.96 -5.58 -1.13
C TYR A 60 22.04 -6.65 -1.33
N LYS A 61 23.26 -6.44 -0.83
CA LYS A 61 24.37 -7.40 -0.94
C LYS A 61 24.10 -8.72 -0.21
N GLN A 62 23.21 -8.73 0.77
CA GLN A 62 22.96 -9.88 1.64
C GLN A 62 21.79 -10.73 1.16
N PHE A 63 20.73 -10.09 0.66
CA PHE A 63 19.51 -10.78 0.25
C PHE A 63 19.30 -10.87 -1.28
N GLY A 64 20.07 -10.11 -2.08
CA GLY A 64 20.01 -10.13 -3.54
C GLY A 64 18.59 -9.93 -4.07
N ILE A 65 18.11 -10.88 -4.88
CA ILE A 65 16.79 -10.81 -5.52
C ILE A 65 15.61 -10.77 -4.53
N TRP A 66 15.83 -11.14 -3.26
CA TRP A 66 14.81 -11.09 -2.20
C TRP A 66 14.72 -9.73 -1.51
N THR A 67 15.74 -8.88 -1.65
CA THR A 67 15.79 -7.55 -1.05
C THR A 67 14.54 -6.71 -1.31
N PRO A 68 13.99 -6.61 -2.53
CA PRO A 68 12.82 -5.78 -2.75
C PRO A 68 11.56 -6.26 -2.03
N TRP A 69 11.39 -7.58 -1.91
CA TRP A 69 10.28 -8.18 -1.17
C TRP A 69 10.38 -7.92 0.33
N LEU A 70 11.57 -8.10 0.90
CA LEU A 70 11.83 -7.80 2.31
C LEU A 70 11.72 -6.30 2.60
N GLY A 71 12.21 -5.46 1.69
CA GLY A 71 12.03 -4.01 1.75
C GLY A 71 10.55 -3.60 1.74
N ALA A 72 9.72 -4.27 0.92
CA ALA A 72 8.28 -4.03 0.91
C ALA A 72 7.59 -4.45 2.21
N LEU A 73 7.99 -5.60 2.78
CA LEU A 73 7.50 -6.04 4.08
C LEU A 73 7.88 -5.03 5.19
N ILE A 74 9.11 -4.52 5.18
CA ILE A 74 9.56 -3.47 6.12
C ILE A 74 8.77 -2.18 5.90
N GLY A 75 8.54 -1.79 4.65
CA GLY A 75 7.68 -0.66 4.31
C GLY A 75 6.28 -0.82 4.88
N GLY A 76 5.70 -2.02 4.81
CA GLY A 76 4.43 -2.35 5.44
C GLY A 76 4.48 -2.26 6.97
N ILE A 77 5.52 -2.80 7.62
CA ILE A 77 5.66 -2.69 9.09
C ILE A 77 5.78 -1.22 9.53
N VAL A 78 6.57 -0.41 8.83
CA VAL A 78 6.68 1.03 9.12
C VAL A 78 5.34 1.73 8.89
N GLY A 79 4.62 1.36 7.83
CA GLY A 79 3.27 1.87 7.58
C GLY A 79 2.28 1.50 8.68
N LEU A 80 2.36 0.29 9.22
CA LEU A 80 1.58 -0.15 10.38
C LEU A 80 1.88 0.72 11.60
N ILE A 81 3.16 0.99 11.90
CA ILE A 81 3.57 1.87 13.01
C ILE A 81 3.01 3.29 12.83
N PHE A 82 3.07 3.84 11.63
CA PHE A 82 2.51 5.17 11.35
C PHE A 82 0.98 5.19 11.47
N SER A 83 0.31 4.14 11.01
CA SER A 83 -1.14 4.01 11.18
C SER A 83 -1.57 3.80 12.62
N LEU A 84 -0.72 3.24 13.49
CA LEU A 84 -0.99 3.16 14.93
C LEU A 84 -1.15 4.56 15.54
N LEU A 85 -0.37 5.55 15.08
CA LEU A 85 -0.53 6.95 15.49
C LEU A 85 -1.92 7.48 15.11
N HIS A 86 -2.37 7.18 13.89
CA HIS A 86 -3.71 7.54 13.43
C HIS A 86 -4.81 6.83 14.23
N ALA A 87 -4.67 5.52 14.44
CA ALA A 87 -5.60 4.71 15.21
C ALA A 87 -5.73 5.24 16.64
N CYS A 88 -4.62 5.52 17.31
CA CYS A 88 -4.63 6.06 18.68
C CYS A 88 -5.29 7.45 18.74
N ALA A 89 -4.93 8.35 17.81
CA ALA A 89 -5.52 9.68 17.72
C ALA A 89 -7.05 9.62 17.52
N THR A 90 -7.51 8.79 16.60
CA THR A 90 -8.93 8.74 16.20
C THR A 90 -9.79 7.89 17.12
N ILE A 91 -9.29 6.73 17.57
CA ILE A 91 -10.07 5.77 18.36
C ILE A 91 -10.03 6.09 19.86
N ASN A 92 -8.86 6.46 20.42
CA ASN A 92 -8.75 6.72 21.85
C ASN A 92 -9.01 8.19 22.18
N PHE A 93 -8.43 9.10 21.39
CA PHE A 93 -8.54 10.53 21.64
C PHE A 93 -9.70 11.19 20.89
N HIS A 94 -10.46 10.42 20.09
CA HIS A 94 -11.62 10.91 19.34
C HIS A 94 -11.27 12.12 18.46
N ALA A 95 -10.02 12.18 17.98
CA ALA A 95 -9.59 13.21 17.05
C ALA A 95 -10.29 13.00 15.69
N ASP A 96 -10.59 14.11 15.03
CA ASP A 96 -11.13 14.09 13.68
C ASP A 96 -10.17 13.36 12.71
N HIS A 97 -10.72 12.48 11.88
CA HIS A 97 -9.93 11.64 10.96
C HIS A 97 -9.17 12.48 9.92
N ILE A 98 -9.76 13.58 9.46
CA ILE A 98 -9.15 14.51 8.50
C ILE A 98 -7.98 15.21 9.18
N ILE A 99 -8.14 15.69 10.41
CA ILE A 99 -7.07 16.36 11.15
C ILE A 99 -5.90 15.40 11.40
N SER A 100 -6.16 14.21 11.92
CA SER A 100 -5.10 13.23 12.20
C SER A 100 -4.39 12.78 10.91
N GLY A 101 -5.15 12.49 9.85
CA GLY A 101 -4.60 12.07 8.56
C GLY A 101 -3.78 13.16 7.87
N THR A 102 -4.24 14.41 7.91
CA THR A 102 -3.48 15.54 7.33
C THR A 102 -2.16 15.78 8.04
N VAL A 103 -2.10 15.64 9.37
CA VAL A 103 -0.84 15.71 10.13
C VAL A 103 0.13 14.63 9.66
N LEU A 104 -0.30 13.39 9.47
CA LEU A 104 0.56 12.33 8.95
C LEU A 104 1.07 12.62 7.53
N ASN A 105 0.19 13.12 6.65
CA ASN A 105 0.54 13.48 5.28
C ASN A 105 1.54 14.64 5.20
N LEU A 106 1.46 15.61 6.11
CA LEU A 106 2.41 16.72 6.18
C LEU A 106 3.73 16.33 6.83
N MET A 107 3.68 15.49 7.87
CA MET A 107 4.85 15.09 8.64
C MET A 107 5.75 14.10 7.88
N ALA A 108 5.17 13.10 7.22
CA ALA A 108 5.93 12.01 6.62
C ALA A 108 6.97 12.45 5.55
N PRO A 109 6.63 13.32 4.58
CA PRO A 109 7.62 13.82 3.61
C PRO A 109 8.75 14.62 4.29
N ALA A 110 8.41 15.52 5.22
CA ALA A 110 9.41 16.33 5.92
C ALA A 110 10.35 15.45 6.77
N PHE A 111 9.77 14.49 7.49
CA PHE A 111 10.51 13.58 8.35
C PHE A 111 11.42 12.64 7.56
N SER A 112 10.91 12.03 6.49
CA SER A 112 11.70 11.15 5.63
C SER A 112 12.88 11.88 4.97
N VAL A 113 12.67 13.10 4.49
CA VAL A 113 13.74 13.91 3.86
C VAL A 113 14.78 14.35 4.87
N PHE A 114 14.36 14.73 6.08
CA PHE A 114 15.27 14.98 7.19
C PHE A 114 16.14 13.75 7.47
N LEU A 115 15.54 12.55 7.54
CA LEU A 115 16.28 11.31 7.74
C LEU A 115 17.23 10.98 6.58
N VAL A 116 16.82 11.20 5.32
CA VAL A 116 17.73 11.04 4.17
C VAL A 116 18.93 11.97 4.31
N LYS A 117 18.72 13.23 4.69
CA LYS A 117 19.81 14.18 4.90
C LYS A 117 20.70 13.77 6.07
N ALA A 118 20.13 13.27 7.16
CA ALA A 118 20.88 12.82 8.33
C ALA A 118 21.72 11.55 8.04
N ILE A 119 21.18 10.59 7.29
CA ILE A 119 21.83 9.30 7.03
C ILE A 119 22.82 9.38 5.86
N TYR A 120 22.46 10.08 4.78
CA TYR A 120 23.22 10.08 3.52
C TYR A 120 23.88 11.42 3.20
N SER A 121 23.64 12.48 3.99
CA SER A 121 24.12 13.85 3.72
C SER A 121 23.64 14.44 2.37
N LYS A 122 22.63 13.83 1.74
CA LYS A 122 22.07 14.19 0.42
C LYS A 122 20.61 14.66 0.55
N GLY A 123 20.04 15.22 -0.51
CA GLY A 123 18.61 15.57 -0.59
C GLY A 123 17.70 14.43 -1.07
N GLN A 124 18.29 13.36 -1.58
CA GLN A 124 17.63 12.15 -2.03
C GLN A 124 18.58 10.96 -1.84
N THR A 125 18.04 9.75 -1.78
CA THR A 125 18.86 8.54 -1.72
C THR A 125 19.53 8.25 -3.05
N GLU A 126 20.50 7.34 -3.04
CA GLU A 126 21.03 6.76 -4.27
C GLU A 126 19.98 5.84 -4.93
N ASN A 127 20.22 5.52 -6.21
CA ASN A 127 19.40 4.56 -6.91
C ASN A 127 19.66 3.15 -6.36
N ILE A 128 18.59 2.39 -6.16
CA ILE A 128 18.67 1.01 -5.70
C ILE A 128 19.32 0.12 -6.76
N THR A 129 20.01 -0.91 -6.30
CA THR A 129 20.65 -1.91 -7.18
C THR A 129 19.69 -3.04 -7.53
N GLU A 130 18.92 -3.51 -6.55
CA GLU A 130 17.95 -4.59 -6.73
C GLU A 130 16.55 -4.00 -6.82
N ASN A 131 15.79 -4.35 -7.86
CA ASN A 131 14.39 -3.98 -8.02
C ASN A 131 13.52 -5.23 -8.21
N PHE A 132 12.21 -5.09 -8.23
CA PHE A 132 11.29 -6.22 -8.43
C PHE A 132 11.45 -6.93 -9.79
N GLY A 133 12.08 -6.26 -10.76
CA GLY A 133 12.28 -6.76 -12.11
C GLY A 133 10.98 -7.06 -12.86
N TYR A 134 11.13 -7.63 -14.04
CA TYR A 134 10.02 -8.22 -14.78
C TYR A 134 10.02 -9.74 -14.58
N PHE A 135 8.85 -10.27 -14.29
CA PHE A 135 8.61 -11.69 -14.13
C PHE A 135 7.88 -12.24 -15.36
N THR A 136 8.24 -13.44 -15.79
CA THR A 136 7.54 -14.16 -16.86
C THR A 136 7.08 -15.51 -16.33
N PHE A 137 5.79 -15.79 -16.43
CA PHE A 137 5.24 -17.08 -15.99
C PHE A 137 5.61 -18.18 -16.99
N PRO A 138 6.29 -19.26 -16.57
CA PRO A 138 6.87 -20.25 -17.48
C PRO A 138 5.85 -21.04 -18.30
N VAL A 139 4.63 -21.25 -17.77
CA VAL A 139 3.54 -21.98 -18.46
C VAL A 139 2.55 -21.01 -19.11
N LEU A 140 2.04 -20.03 -18.36
CA LEU A 140 1.02 -19.10 -18.88
C LEU A 140 1.59 -18.11 -19.90
N GLY A 141 2.90 -17.80 -19.86
CA GLY A 141 3.56 -16.92 -20.83
C GLY A 141 3.70 -17.53 -22.23
N GLN A 142 3.50 -18.84 -22.38
CA GLN A 142 3.60 -19.55 -23.66
C GLN A 142 2.29 -19.49 -24.47
N ILE A 143 1.18 -19.09 -23.86
CA ILE A 143 -0.12 -19.01 -24.53
C ILE A 143 -0.05 -17.96 -25.66
N PRO A 144 -0.43 -18.29 -26.91
CA PRO A 144 -0.40 -17.35 -28.01
C PRO A 144 -1.32 -16.16 -27.73
N ILE A 145 -0.83 -14.95 -28.02
CA ILE A 145 -1.52 -13.66 -27.83
C ILE A 145 -1.77 -13.32 -26.36
N VAL A 146 -2.57 -14.10 -25.62
CA VAL A 146 -2.92 -13.82 -24.21
C VAL A 146 -1.72 -13.95 -23.27
N GLY A 147 -0.92 -15.02 -23.44
CA GLY A 147 0.32 -15.23 -22.68
C GLY A 147 1.34 -14.11 -22.87
N LYS A 148 1.45 -13.62 -24.11
CA LYS A 148 2.35 -12.52 -24.47
C LYS A 148 1.91 -11.18 -23.88
N ILE A 149 0.60 -10.95 -23.72
CA ILE A 149 0.06 -9.67 -23.23
C ILE A 149 0.08 -9.60 -21.70
N PHE A 150 -0.34 -10.66 -20.99
CA PHE A 150 -0.55 -10.61 -19.54
C PHE A 150 0.56 -11.28 -18.71
N PHE A 151 1.24 -12.28 -19.26
CA PHE A 151 2.07 -13.20 -18.47
C PHE A 151 3.56 -13.17 -18.83
N ARG A 152 3.94 -12.38 -19.84
CA ARG A 152 5.33 -12.19 -20.27
C ARG A 152 5.79 -10.77 -19.95
N ASN A 153 6.96 -10.64 -19.31
CA ASN A 153 7.49 -9.37 -18.82
C ASN A 153 6.47 -8.56 -17.99
N THR A 154 5.81 -9.23 -17.04
CA THR A 154 4.84 -8.61 -16.13
C THR A 154 5.49 -8.32 -14.77
N SER A 155 4.78 -7.68 -13.85
CA SER A 155 5.27 -7.41 -12.49
C SER A 155 4.75 -8.45 -11.51
N ALA A 156 5.65 -9.15 -10.81
CA ALA A 156 5.28 -10.08 -9.75
C ALA A 156 4.53 -9.36 -8.61
N ALA A 157 4.92 -8.13 -8.28
CA ALA A 157 4.23 -7.31 -7.30
C ALA A 157 2.81 -6.93 -7.74
N ALA A 158 2.54 -6.82 -9.05
CA ALA A 158 1.18 -6.58 -9.54
C ALA A 158 0.28 -7.80 -9.40
N TRP A 159 0.78 -8.98 -9.73
CA TRP A 159 0.04 -10.22 -9.52
C TRP A 159 -0.22 -10.49 -8.04
N LEU A 160 0.74 -10.17 -7.17
CA LEU A 160 0.51 -10.26 -5.72
C LEU A 160 -0.59 -9.28 -5.27
N ALA A 161 -0.70 -8.08 -5.86
CA ALA A 161 -1.78 -7.15 -5.55
C ALA A 161 -3.16 -7.71 -5.93
N ILE A 162 -3.26 -8.39 -7.07
CA ILE A 162 -4.48 -9.07 -7.49
C ILE A 162 -4.85 -10.19 -6.52
N VAL A 163 -3.87 -11.01 -6.11
CA VAL A 163 -4.09 -12.07 -5.11
C VAL A 163 -4.55 -11.49 -3.78
N ILE A 164 -3.91 -10.41 -3.30
CA ILE A 164 -4.35 -9.72 -2.09
C ILE A 164 -5.76 -9.15 -2.25
N ALA A 165 -6.13 -8.63 -3.43
CA ALA A 165 -7.49 -8.15 -3.68
C ALA A 165 -8.53 -9.27 -3.52
N VAL A 166 -8.27 -10.44 -4.11
CA VAL A 166 -9.15 -11.62 -4.00
C VAL A 166 -9.23 -12.11 -2.54
N ILE A 167 -8.11 -12.20 -1.85
CA ILE A 167 -8.08 -12.59 -0.43
C ILE A 167 -8.84 -11.58 0.43
N SER A 168 -8.64 -10.28 0.18
CA SER A 168 -9.33 -9.22 0.92
C SER A 168 -10.83 -9.24 0.69
N TRP A 169 -11.27 -9.54 -0.54
CA TRP A 169 -12.68 -9.76 -0.84
C TRP A 169 -13.26 -10.96 -0.07
N GLU A 170 -12.57 -12.10 -0.07
CA GLU A 170 -12.99 -13.27 0.72
C GLU A 170 -13.08 -12.94 2.22
N ILE A 171 -12.06 -12.27 2.77
CA ILE A 171 -12.02 -11.85 4.18
C ILE A 171 -13.18 -10.91 4.50
N MET A 172 -13.38 -9.87 3.69
CA MET A 172 -14.36 -8.83 3.95
C MET A 172 -15.80 -9.37 3.84
N PHE A 173 -16.09 -10.18 2.82
CA PHE A 173 -17.46 -10.56 2.51
C PHE A 173 -17.88 -11.93 3.04
N LYS A 174 -16.94 -12.85 3.30
CA LYS A 174 -17.28 -14.25 3.63
C LYS A 174 -16.79 -14.70 5.00
N THR A 175 -16.02 -13.89 5.73
CA THR A 175 -15.55 -14.25 7.09
C THR A 175 -16.29 -13.51 8.20
N ARG A 176 -16.22 -14.07 9.42
CA ARG A 176 -16.76 -13.45 10.64
C ARG A 176 -16.06 -12.12 10.96
N PHE A 177 -14.77 -12.01 10.67
CA PHE A 177 -14.01 -10.78 10.88
C PHE A 177 -14.58 -9.66 10.01
N GLY A 178 -14.71 -9.89 8.70
CA GLY A 178 -15.26 -8.90 7.77
C GLY A 178 -16.68 -8.47 8.12
N LEU A 179 -17.55 -9.43 8.45
CA LEU A 179 -18.91 -9.12 8.90
C LEU A 179 -18.94 -8.22 10.15
N ARG A 180 -18.13 -8.54 11.16
CA ARG A 180 -18.05 -7.76 12.40
C ARG A 180 -17.44 -6.39 12.18
N LEU A 181 -16.38 -6.30 11.37
CA LEU A 181 -15.72 -5.05 11.02
C LEU A 181 -16.72 -4.09 10.38
N ARG A 182 -17.48 -4.53 9.37
CA ARG A 182 -18.53 -3.72 8.74
C ARG A 182 -19.64 -3.31 9.70
N ALA A 183 -20.11 -4.22 10.55
CA ALA A 183 -21.11 -3.90 11.57
C ALA A 183 -20.61 -2.80 12.53
N CYS A 184 -19.32 -2.81 12.88
CA CYS A 184 -18.69 -1.76 13.69
C CYS A 184 -18.61 -0.40 12.98
N GLY A 185 -18.46 -0.39 11.65
CA GLY A 185 -18.51 0.83 10.84
C GLY A 185 -19.92 1.40 10.69
N GLU A 186 -20.92 0.55 10.47
CA GLU A 186 -22.31 0.97 10.26
C GLU A 186 -23.01 1.41 11.56
N ASN A 187 -22.97 0.56 12.59
CA ASN A 187 -23.59 0.86 13.88
C ASN A 187 -22.75 0.30 15.04
N PRO A 188 -21.75 1.06 15.52
CA PRO A 188 -20.85 0.61 16.58
C PRO A 188 -21.59 0.32 17.89
N GLN A 189 -22.65 1.07 18.21
CA GLN A 189 -23.43 0.85 19.44
C GLN A 189 -24.18 -0.49 19.39
N ALA A 190 -24.81 -0.83 18.26
CA ALA A 190 -25.46 -2.12 18.09
C ALA A 190 -24.45 -3.28 18.14
N ALA A 191 -23.29 -3.13 17.50
CA ALA A 191 -22.24 -4.13 17.54
C ALA A 191 -21.74 -4.42 18.97
N ASP A 192 -21.53 -3.37 19.78
CA ASP A 192 -21.07 -3.49 21.16
C ASP A 192 -22.09 -4.20 22.05
N THR A 193 -23.40 -3.93 21.88
CA THR A 193 -24.47 -4.64 22.61
C THR A 193 -24.50 -6.15 22.34
N MET A 194 -23.98 -6.58 21.20
CA MET A 194 -23.86 -8.00 20.82
C MET A 194 -22.53 -8.63 21.28
N GLY A 195 -21.74 -7.92 22.12
CA GLY A 195 -20.48 -8.39 22.69
C GLY A 195 -19.28 -8.30 21.74
N ILE A 196 -19.38 -7.53 20.66
CA ILE A 196 -18.27 -7.31 19.73
C ILE A 196 -17.39 -6.18 20.27
N ASN A 197 -16.10 -6.45 20.45
CA ASN A 197 -15.15 -5.40 20.82
C ASN A 197 -14.88 -4.47 19.62
N VAL A 198 -15.64 -3.37 19.54
CA VAL A 198 -15.57 -2.37 18.47
C VAL A 198 -14.20 -1.71 18.40
N TYR A 199 -13.59 -1.43 19.56
CA TYR A 199 -12.27 -0.79 19.64
C TYR A 199 -11.21 -1.63 18.93
N LEU A 200 -11.11 -2.92 19.26
CA LEU A 200 -10.12 -3.80 18.64
C LEU A 200 -10.31 -3.93 17.12
N LEU A 201 -11.55 -4.08 16.66
CA LEU A 201 -11.81 -4.19 15.22
C LEU A 201 -11.48 -2.91 14.45
N ARG A 202 -11.74 -1.74 15.05
CA ARG A 202 -11.30 -0.44 14.48
C ARG A 202 -9.79 -0.37 14.35
N TYR A 203 -9.07 -0.79 15.39
CA TYR A 203 -7.62 -0.89 15.35
C TYR A 203 -7.15 -1.83 14.25
N ASP A 204 -7.70 -3.04 14.15
CA ASP A 204 -7.34 -4.00 13.11
C ASP A 204 -7.51 -3.40 11.70
N GLY A 205 -8.64 -2.72 11.45
CA GLY A 205 -8.91 -2.05 10.18
C GLY A 205 -7.88 -0.98 9.83
N VAL A 206 -7.54 -0.10 10.78
CA VAL A 206 -6.57 0.98 10.59
C VAL A 206 -5.15 0.43 10.43
N LEU A 207 -4.77 -0.60 11.18
CA LEU A 207 -3.44 -1.21 11.10
C LEU A 207 -3.24 -1.99 9.80
N LEU A 208 -4.26 -2.72 9.33
CA LEU A 208 -4.24 -3.36 8.02
C LEU A 208 -4.13 -2.31 6.89
N SER A 209 -4.85 -1.20 7.04
CA SER A 209 -4.73 -0.05 6.15
C SER A 209 -3.31 0.49 6.09
N GLY A 210 -2.69 0.70 7.26
CA GLY A 210 -1.31 1.14 7.37
C GLY A 210 -0.31 0.19 6.74
N PHE A 211 -0.45 -1.11 7.02
CA PHE A 211 0.45 -2.12 6.48
C PHE A 211 0.38 -2.18 4.96
N LEU A 212 -0.82 -2.27 4.39
CA LEU A 212 -0.98 -2.36 2.94
C LEU A 212 -0.58 -1.06 2.23
N ALA A 213 -0.85 0.10 2.83
CA ALA A 213 -0.41 1.38 2.27
C ALA A 213 1.11 1.54 2.31
N GLY A 214 1.76 1.19 3.42
CA GLY A 214 3.22 1.19 3.52
C GLY A 214 3.85 0.22 2.51
N PHE A 215 3.26 -0.97 2.35
CA PHE A 215 3.68 -1.94 1.35
C PHE A 215 3.49 -1.39 -0.08
N GLY A 216 2.36 -0.75 -0.37
CA GLY A 216 2.09 -0.09 -1.65
C GLY A 216 3.11 1.00 -1.98
N GLY A 217 3.42 1.87 -1.00
CA GLY A 217 4.47 2.88 -1.15
C GLY A 217 5.86 2.28 -1.42
N ALA A 218 6.18 1.17 -0.76
CA ALA A 218 7.42 0.45 -1.01
C ALA A 218 7.50 -0.17 -2.40
N VAL A 219 6.41 -0.77 -2.88
CA VAL A 219 6.31 -1.29 -4.26
C VAL A 219 6.46 -0.15 -5.27
N PHE A 220 5.85 1.01 -5.02
CA PHE A 220 5.99 2.19 -5.87
C PHE A 220 7.45 2.64 -5.95
N ALA A 221 8.09 2.87 -4.81
CA ALA A 221 9.46 3.38 -4.77
C ALA A 221 10.45 2.43 -5.44
N GLN A 222 10.30 1.11 -5.23
CA GLN A 222 11.25 0.14 -5.76
C GLN A 222 11.00 -0.28 -7.21
N SER A 223 9.74 -0.26 -7.68
CA SER A 223 9.40 -0.69 -9.04
C SER A 223 9.38 0.46 -10.05
N ILE A 224 9.10 1.68 -9.59
CA ILE A 224 8.83 2.84 -10.46
C ILE A 224 9.90 3.92 -10.27
N SER A 225 10.13 4.38 -9.04
CA SER A 225 11.07 5.49 -8.78
C SER A 225 12.54 5.04 -8.84
N GLY A 226 12.84 3.88 -8.27
CA GLY A 226 14.21 3.35 -8.14
C GLY A 226 15.07 4.08 -7.09
N ASN A 227 14.53 5.08 -6.40
CA ASN A 227 15.17 5.81 -5.30
C ASN A 227 14.08 6.44 -4.42
N PHE A 228 14.51 7.14 -3.37
CA PHE A 228 13.63 7.96 -2.54
C PHE A 228 14.07 9.43 -2.52
N SER A 229 13.13 10.30 -2.83
CA SER A 229 13.16 11.76 -2.73
C SER A 229 11.81 12.30 -2.26
N VAL A 230 11.73 13.62 -1.99
CA VAL A 230 10.46 14.31 -1.66
C VAL A 230 9.38 14.04 -2.70
N SER A 231 9.77 13.87 -3.98
CA SER A 231 8.84 13.71 -5.09
C SER A 231 8.47 12.25 -5.39
N THR A 232 8.84 11.30 -4.52
CA THR A 232 8.54 9.87 -4.75
C THR A 232 7.05 9.59 -4.65
N ILE A 233 6.40 10.12 -3.61
CA ILE A 233 4.96 9.98 -3.37
C ILE A 233 4.39 11.41 -3.37
N VAL A 234 3.65 11.73 -4.42
CA VAL A 234 3.02 13.03 -4.72
C VAL A 234 1.65 12.77 -5.36
N GLY A 235 0.70 12.37 -4.54
CA GLY A 235 -0.70 12.15 -4.88
C GLY A 235 -1.12 10.69 -4.97
N GLN A 236 -0.21 9.71 -4.91
CA GLN A 236 -0.55 8.30 -5.08
C GLN A 236 -1.44 7.76 -3.96
N GLY A 237 -1.19 8.16 -2.72
CA GLY A 237 -2.06 7.80 -1.60
C GLY A 237 -3.43 8.46 -1.71
N PHE A 238 -3.49 9.72 -2.15
CA PHE A 238 -4.76 10.38 -2.44
C PHE A 238 -5.52 9.75 -3.61
N MET A 239 -4.83 9.32 -4.68
CA MET A 239 -5.44 8.58 -5.79
C MET A 239 -6.00 7.24 -5.33
N ALA A 240 -5.28 6.52 -4.48
CA ALA A 240 -5.75 5.27 -3.90
C ALA A 240 -6.99 5.47 -3.00
N LEU A 241 -6.98 6.53 -2.19
CA LEU A 241 -8.14 6.93 -1.36
C LEU A 241 -9.35 7.27 -2.24
N ALA A 242 -9.15 8.07 -3.29
CA ALA A 242 -10.22 8.44 -4.23
C ALA A 242 -10.81 7.21 -4.95
N ALA A 243 -9.94 6.29 -5.41
CA ALA A 243 -10.38 5.04 -6.04
C ALA A 243 -11.20 4.17 -5.08
N MET A 244 -10.79 4.09 -3.81
CA MET A 244 -11.52 3.34 -2.79
C MET A 244 -12.92 3.95 -2.54
N ILE A 245 -13.02 5.27 -2.35
CA ILE A 245 -14.29 5.97 -2.09
C ILE A 245 -15.25 5.81 -3.27
N LEU A 246 -14.75 5.96 -4.51
CA LEU A 246 -15.57 5.84 -5.72
C LEU A 246 -16.18 4.44 -5.87
N VAL A 247 -15.44 3.40 -5.47
CA VAL A 247 -15.91 2.01 -5.56
C VAL A 247 -16.89 1.65 -4.44
N ASN A 248 -16.71 2.20 -3.22
CA ASN A 248 -17.61 1.96 -2.10
C ASN A 248 -18.95 2.71 -2.19
N GLY A 249 -19.10 3.68 -3.12
CA GLY A 249 -20.39 4.30 -3.45
C GLY A 249 -20.89 5.33 -2.43
N ILE A 250 -19.99 6.12 -1.81
CA ILE A 250 -20.35 7.16 -0.82
C ILE A 250 -20.40 8.57 -1.48
N LEU A 251 -21.04 8.69 -2.65
CA LEU A 251 -21.42 9.99 -3.23
C LEU A 251 -22.86 9.95 -3.75
#